data_AF-A0A8H6MD36-F1
#
_entry.id   AF-A0A8H6MD36-F1
#
_cell.length_a   1.000
_cell.length_b   1.000
_cell.length_c   1.000
_cell.angle_alpha   90.00
_cell.angle_beta   90.00
_cell.angle_gamma   90.00
#
_symmetry.space_group_name_H-M   'P 1'
#
loop_
_entity.id
_entity.type
_entity.pdbx_description
1 polymer ?
#
loop_
_entity_poly.entity_id
_entity_poly.type
_entity_poly.pdbx_seq_one_letter_code
_entity_poly.pdbx_strand_id
1 'polypeptide(L)'
;RQIYMNQPNRNFVRTLVMTESSVRMVHYDRSGFYLTPLIDIHRDPRTFIRLVLGLSSPNEATLGFDTSIQWTINPETGAKMAGTIKATDPTGEAIVYNINMDRVPFFRGHILGRGTTCWYATQPTTGSEVVIKDTWRTESKLPESEFLRAAQGVDGVVQMISFQDHRAETAAYRPAGFSFGDFENRIKSRTIMLHYGKSIEHFTSRYQAISALRDALAGHRNLRAKGILHRDVSMQNVLLGSLNAPPGLRGILIDLDMASWTWALDALRAESGLGTKRFQSVAVLRNLKLVLPPQHDHLDDLESFFHILCHLLLLYKSPG
;
A
#
# COMPACT_ATOMS: atom_id res chain seq x y z
N ARG A 1 -7.56 3.60 13.79
CA ARG A 1 -7.47 4.36 12.52
C ARG A 1 -6.61 5.62 12.65
N GLN A 2 -6.97 6.56 13.54
CA GLN A 2 -6.21 7.82 13.72
C GLN A 2 -4.73 7.63 14.08
N ILE A 3 -4.41 6.60 14.88
CA ILE A 3 -3.01 6.29 15.21
C ILE A 3 -2.19 5.97 13.95
N TYR A 4 -2.69 5.10 13.06
CA TYR A 4 -2.00 4.80 11.79
C TYR A 4 -1.90 6.02 10.86
N MET A 5 -2.86 6.94 10.90
CA MET A 5 -2.80 8.18 10.11
C MET A 5 -1.68 9.11 10.58
N ASN A 6 -1.54 9.27 11.91
CA ASN A 6 -0.55 10.18 12.50
C ASN A 6 0.83 9.53 12.68
N GLN A 7 0.87 8.19 12.74
CA GLN A 7 2.07 7.37 12.92
C GLN A 7 2.12 6.27 11.84
N PRO A 8 2.30 6.66 10.56
CA PRO A 8 2.21 5.74 9.42
C PRO A 8 3.33 4.70 9.34
N ASN A 9 4.39 4.85 10.16
CA ASN A 9 5.47 3.87 10.30
C ASN A 9 5.17 2.74 11.31
N ARG A 10 3.93 2.58 11.78
CA ARG A 10 3.57 1.48 12.68
C ARG A 10 3.21 0.20 11.95
N ASN A 11 3.76 -0.91 12.42
CA ASN A 11 3.35 -2.26 12.06
C ASN A 11 2.13 -2.71 12.88
N PHE A 12 2.11 -2.38 14.19
CA PHE A 12 1.01 -2.67 15.10
C PHE A 12 0.83 -1.57 16.15
N VAL A 13 -0.30 -1.62 16.87
CA VAL A 13 -0.61 -0.76 18.01
C VAL A 13 -1.06 -1.64 19.17
N ARG A 14 -0.54 -1.39 20.37
CA ARG A 14 -1.03 -2.00 21.61
C ARG A 14 -1.59 -0.91 22.53
N THR A 15 -2.74 -1.16 23.14
CA THR A 15 -3.38 -0.26 24.11
C THR A 15 -3.88 -1.04 25.31
N LEU A 16 -4.15 -0.38 26.43
CA LEU A 16 -4.85 -0.99 27.57
C LEU A 16 -6.30 -0.55 27.61
N VAL A 17 -7.17 -1.47 27.99
CA VAL A 17 -8.53 -1.17 28.48
C VAL A 17 -8.52 -1.54 29.94
N MET A 18 -8.79 -0.56 30.81
CA MET A 18 -8.70 -0.73 32.25
C MET A 18 -9.92 -0.17 32.96
N THR A 19 -10.18 -0.74 34.13
CA THR A 19 -11.18 -0.34 35.13
C THR A 19 -10.46 -0.18 36.47
N GLU A 20 -11.20 0.11 37.53
CA GLU A 20 -10.64 0.24 38.88
C GLU A 20 -9.92 -1.02 39.37
N SER A 21 -10.37 -2.21 38.96
CA SER A 21 -9.85 -3.49 39.45
C SER A 21 -9.29 -4.40 38.37
N SER A 22 -9.41 -4.04 37.08
CA SER A 22 -9.07 -4.97 36.00
C SER A 22 -8.48 -4.30 34.76
N VAL A 23 -7.62 -5.03 34.06
CA VAL A 23 -6.92 -4.58 32.85
C VAL A 23 -6.86 -5.67 31.79
N ARG A 24 -6.87 -5.27 30.52
CA ARG A 24 -6.51 -6.13 29.37
C ARG A 24 -5.78 -5.32 28.31
N MET A 25 -4.94 -5.99 27.55
CA MET A 25 -4.31 -5.41 26.37
C MET A 25 -5.20 -5.64 25.14
N VAL A 26 -5.31 -4.60 24.31
CA VAL A 26 -5.81 -4.69 22.94
C VAL A 26 -4.63 -4.55 22.00
N HIS A 27 -4.46 -5.49 21.09
CA HIS A 27 -3.50 -5.43 20.01
C HIS A 27 -4.23 -5.19 18.69
N TYR A 28 -3.77 -4.25 17.89
CA TYR A 28 -4.25 -3.95 16.54
C TYR A 28 -3.11 -4.10 15.55
N ASP A 29 -3.35 -4.81 14.46
CA ASP A 29 -2.46 -4.92 13.31
C ASP A 29 -3.28 -4.99 12.01
N ARG A 30 -2.63 -5.36 10.90
CA ARG A 30 -3.28 -5.44 9.58
C ARG A 30 -4.15 -6.68 9.40
N SER A 31 -4.06 -7.63 10.31
CA SER A 31 -4.90 -8.84 10.38
C SER A 31 -6.02 -8.70 11.42
N GLY A 32 -6.18 -7.52 12.02
CA GLY A 32 -7.31 -7.18 12.87
C GLY A 32 -6.88 -6.86 14.28
N PHE A 33 -7.73 -7.24 15.23
CA PHE A 33 -7.44 -7.01 16.63
C PHE A 33 -7.51 -8.30 17.42
N TYR A 34 -6.72 -8.33 18.49
CA TYR A 34 -6.69 -9.40 19.47
C TYR A 34 -6.77 -8.78 20.85
N LEU A 35 -7.45 -9.48 21.75
CA LEU A 35 -7.67 -9.05 23.12
C LEU A 35 -7.13 -10.11 24.05
N THR A 36 -6.32 -9.70 25.02
CA THR A 36 -5.92 -10.61 26.10
C THR A 36 -7.11 -10.88 27.03
N PRO A 37 -7.07 -11.97 27.82
CA PRO A 37 -7.94 -12.13 28.97
C PRO A 37 -7.91 -10.90 29.87
N LEU A 38 -9.03 -10.67 30.57
CA LEU A 38 -9.13 -9.64 31.59
C LEU A 38 -8.41 -10.12 32.85
N ILE A 39 -7.54 -9.27 33.40
CA ILE A 39 -6.69 -9.57 34.55
C ILE A 39 -7.12 -8.67 35.71
N ASP A 40 -7.31 -9.24 36.90
CA ASP A 40 -7.51 -8.49 38.14
C ASP A 40 -6.15 -7.93 38.61
N ILE A 41 -6.04 -6.60 38.67
CA ILE A 41 -4.77 -5.92 38.95
C ILE A 41 -4.34 -6.05 40.42
N HIS A 42 -5.29 -6.33 41.33
CA HIS A 42 -4.99 -6.52 42.75
C HIS A 42 -4.55 -7.96 43.02
N ARG A 43 -5.03 -8.93 42.24
CA ARG A 43 -4.60 -10.34 42.32
C ARG A 43 -3.29 -10.60 41.58
N ASP A 44 -3.08 -9.98 40.42
CA ASP A 44 -1.84 -10.10 39.63
C ASP A 44 -1.25 -8.73 39.26
N PRO A 45 -0.71 -7.99 40.25
CA PRO A 45 -0.08 -6.69 40.00
C PRO A 45 1.18 -6.81 39.13
N ARG A 46 1.84 -7.98 39.12
CA ARG A 46 3.07 -8.21 38.34
C ARG A 46 2.78 -8.13 36.85
N THR A 47 1.71 -8.78 36.37
CA THR A 47 1.33 -8.70 34.96
C THR A 47 0.90 -7.29 34.58
N PHE A 48 0.18 -6.57 35.45
CA PHE A 48 -0.15 -5.17 35.20
C PHE A 48 1.10 -4.29 35.01
N ILE A 49 2.09 -4.39 35.91
CA ILE A 49 3.36 -3.65 35.79
C ILE A 49 4.07 -4.00 34.48
N ARG A 50 4.11 -5.28 34.09
CA ARG A 50 4.71 -5.71 32.82
C ARG A 50 4.01 -5.11 31.59
N LEU A 51 2.68 -5.00 31.62
CA LEU A 51 1.92 -4.36 30.55
C LEU A 51 2.26 -2.87 30.43
N VAL A 52 2.35 -2.16 31.55
CA VAL A 52 2.74 -0.74 31.57
C VAL A 52 4.16 -0.57 31.04
N LEU A 53 5.13 -1.33 31.57
CA LEU A 53 6.52 -1.28 31.12
C LEU A 53 6.66 -1.61 29.63
N GLY A 54 5.90 -2.57 29.11
CA GLY A 54 5.90 -2.91 27.69
C GLY A 54 5.41 -1.77 26.80
N LEU A 55 4.41 -1.01 27.25
CA LEU A 55 3.87 0.14 26.52
C LEU A 55 4.70 1.43 26.70
N SER A 56 5.53 1.48 27.73
CA SER A 56 6.49 2.57 27.99
C SER A 56 7.91 2.19 27.57
N SER A 57 8.09 1.10 26.83
CA SER A 57 9.39 0.62 26.38
C SER A 57 10.11 1.66 25.51
N PRO A 58 11.41 1.95 25.74
CA PRO A 58 12.20 2.80 24.86
C PRO A 58 12.52 2.11 23.52
N ASN A 59 12.34 0.78 23.43
CA ASN A 59 12.52 0.03 22.20
C ASN A 59 11.33 0.24 21.26
N GLU A 60 11.56 0.99 20.18
CA GLU A 60 10.56 1.32 19.15
C GLU A 60 9.91 0.09 18.50
N ALA A 61 10.68 -0.97 18.23
CA ALA A 61 10.14 -2.20 17.65
C ALA A 61 9.16 -2.89 18.61
N THR A 62 9.42 -2.83 19.92
CA THR A 62 8.51 -3.34 20.96
C THR A 62 7.19 -2.56 20.99
N LEU A 63 7.26 -1.26 20.74
CA LEU A 63 6.08 -0.39 20.61
C LEU A 63 5.36 -0.58 19.26
N GLY A 64 5.96 -1.30 18.31
CA GLY A 64 5.35 -1.61 17.01
C GLY A 64 5.70 -0.63 15.89
N PHE A 65 6.76 0.16 16.05
CA PHE A 65 7.30 0.99 14.97
C PHE A 65 8.22 0.21 14.03
N ASP A 66 8.23 0.58 12.76
CA ASP A 66 9.24 0.20 11.79
C ASP A 66 10.50 1.03 12.03
N THR A 67 11.51 0.40 12.63
CA THR A 67 12.76 1.04 13.03
C THR A 67 13.65 1.47 11.86
N SER A 68 13.32 1.07 10.63
CA SER A 68 14.00 1.59 9.44
C SER A 68 13.57 3.00 9.06
N ILE A 69 12.48 3.52 9.66
CA ILE A 69 11.99 4.87 9.45
C ILE A 69 12.30 5.68 10.69
N GLN A 70 13.15 6.69 10.55
CA GLN A 70 13.63 7.51 11.66
C GLN A 70 13.31 8.98 11.44
N TRP A 71 13.13 9.72 12.54
CA TRP A 71 12.77 11.14 12.51
C TRP A 71 13.81 11.95 13.30
N THR A 72 14.23 13.07 12.75
CA THR A 72 14.93 14.11 13.49
C THR A 72 13.89 15.03 14.12
N ILE A 73 13.86 15.08 15.44
CA ILE A 73 12.88 15.84 16.21
C ILE A 73 13.54 17.11 16.74
N ASN A 74 12.84 18.24 16.61
CA ASN A 74 13.22 19.48 17.29
C ASN A 74 13.04 19.28 18.81
N PRO A 75 14.10 19.42 19.62
CA PRO A 75 14.03 19.15 21.07
C PRO A 75 13.18 20.16 21.83
N GLU A 76 13.00 21.38 21.31
CA GLU A 76 12.23 22.45 21.96
C GLU A 76 10.73 22.34 21.64
N THR A 77 10.39 22.04 20.38
CA THR A 77 9.00 22.05 19.90
C THR A 77 8.38 20.66 19.78
N GLY A 78 9.19 19.60 19.76
CA GLY A 78 8.76 18.24 19.46
C GLY A 78 8.37 18.01 17.99
N ALA A 79 8.57 18.99 17.12
CA ALA A 79 8.22 18.89 15.71
C ALA A 79 9.19 18.00 14.93
N LYS A 80 8.69 17.26 13.94
CA LYS A 80 9.52 16.50 12.99
C LYS A 80 10.18 17.46 12.02
N MET A 81 11.51 17.55 12.06
CA MET A 81 12.31 18.41 11.17
C MET A 81 12.77 17.68 9.90
N ALA A 82 13.13 16.40 10.03
CA ALA A 82 13.56 15.56 8.93
C ALA A 82 13.14 14.11 9.18
N GLY A 83 13.11 13.32 8.12
CA GLY A 83 12.84 11.89 8.21
C GLY A 83 13.72 11.11 7.24
N THR A 84 14.07 9.88 7.61
CA THR A 84 14.84 8.98 6.75
C THR A 84 14.20 7.61 6.68
N ILE A 85 14.41 6.91 5.56
CA ILE A 85 14.00 5.52 5.38
C ILE A 85 15.21 4.72 4.94
N LYS A 86 15.61 3.75 5.76
CA LYS A 86 16.62 2.75 5.39
C LYS A 86 15.97 1.63 4.58
N ALA A 87 16.49 1.39 3.38
CA ALA A 87 16.10 0.29 2.51
C ALA A 87 17.35 -0.31 1.84
N THR A 88 17.16 -1.28 0.95
CA THR A 88 18.24 -1.86 0.16
C THR A 88 18.11 -1.48 -1.31
N ASP A 89 19.25 -1.30 -1.96
CA ASP A 89 19.34 -1.14 -3.41
C ASP A 89 19.16 -2.50 -4.14
N PRO A 90 19.27 -2.54 -5.48
CA PRO A 90 19.21 -3.80 -6.23
C PRO A 90 20.35 -4.79 -5.93
N THR A 91 21.48 -4.32 -5.43
CA THR A 91 22.65 -5.16 -5.08
C THR A 91 22.55 -5.73 -3.66
N GLY A 92 21.62 -5.24 -2.85
CA GLY A 92 21.45 -5.58 -1.45
C GLY A 92 22.16 -4.63 -0.47
N GLU A 93 22.84 -3.61 -0.98
CA GLU A 93 23.49 -2.58 -0.17
C GLU A 93 22.45 -1.66 0.48
N ALA A 94 22.71 -1.26 1.72
CA ALA A 94 21.81 -0.38 2.45
C ALA A 94 21.89 1.07 1.96
N ILE A 95 20.75 1.65 1.59
CA ILE A 95 20.59 3.06 1.25
C ILE A 95 19.68 3.73 2.27
N VAL A 96 20.03 4.96 2.66
CA VAL A 96 19.21 5.83 3.51
C VAL A 96 18.61 6.93 2.66
N TYR A 97 17.31 6.84 2.40
CA TYR A 97 16.55 7.82 1.63
C TYR A 97 16.09 8.96 2.54
N ASN A 98 16.12 10.20 2.04
CA ASN A 98 15.62 11.35 2.76
C ASN A 98 14.13 11.55 2.45
N ILE A 99 13.27 11.51 3.47
CA ILE A 99 11.83 11.73 3.30
C ILE A 99 11.60 13.20 2.93
N ASN A 100 10.79 13.43 1.90
CA ASN A 100 10.33 14.76 1.56
C ASN A 100 9.28 15.21 2.59
N MET A 101 9.69 16.09 3.51
CA MET A 101 8.84 16.57 4.61
C MET A 101 7.73 17.54 4.15
N ASP A 102 7.85 18.12 2.95
CA ASP A 102 6.83 19.02 2.37
C ASP A 102 5.67 18.25 1.74
N ARG A 103 5.80 16.92 1.60
CA ARG A 103 4.77 16.06 1.04
C ARG A 103 4.24 15.09 2.08
N VAL A 104 2.94 15.19 2.35
CA VAL A 104 2.24 14.23 3.20
C VAL A 104 2.32 12.84 2.53
N PRO A 105 2.75 11.79 3.25
CA PRO A 105 2.72 10.43 2.72
C PRO A 105 1.29 10.05 2.30
N PHE A 106 1.15 9.39 1.16
CA PHE A 106 -0.12 8.79 0.80
C PHE A 106 -0.39 7.60 1.71
N PHE A 107 -1.62 7.48 2.21
CA PHE A 107 -1.99 6.41 3.13
C PHE A 107 -3.45 5.98 2.92
N ARG A 108 -3.69 4.66 2.84
CA ARG A 108 -5.04 4.10 2.84
C ARG A 108 -5.54 3.85 4.26
N GLY A 109 -6.64 4.53 4.62
CA GLY A 109 -7.24 4.57 5.96
C GLY A 109 -7.88 3.30 6.52
N HIS A 110 -7.76 2.16 5.86
CA HIS A 110 -8.30 0.90 6.37
C HIS A 110 -7.35 0.30 7.42
N ILE A 111 -7.90 -0.22 8.51
CA ILE A 111 -7.12 -0.91 9.55
C ILE A 111 -6.73 -2.29 9.03
N LEU A 112 -7.75 -3.05 8.60
CA LEU A 112 -7.63 -4.36 7.96
C LEU A 112 -7.19 -4.25 6.50
N GLY A 113 -6.38 -5.21 6.05
CA GLY A 113 -6.03 -5.36 4.65
C GLY A 113 -4.67 -4.77 4.29
N ARG A 114 -4.57 -4.18 3.09
CA ARG A 114 -3.30 -3.76 2.48
C ARG A 114 -2.55 -2.68 3.23
N GLY A 115 -3.29 -1.76 3.87
CA GLY A 115 -2.69 -0.72 4.69
C GLY A 115 -1.61 0.11 3.99
N THR A 116 -1.75 0.33 2.68
CA THR A 116 -0.73 0.95 1.82
C THR A 116 -0.31 2.32 2.33
N THR A 117 1.00 2.52 2.46
CA THR A 117 1.63 3.80 2.75
C THR A 117 2.69 4.08 1.68
N CYS A 118 2.62 5.23 1.01
CA CYS A 118 3.65 5.66 0.06
C CYS A 118 4.36 6.90 0.60
N TRP A 119 5.67 6.78 0.76
CA TRP A 119 6.56 7.84 1.18
C TRP A 119 7.21 8.47 -0.04
N TYR A 120 7.19 9.80 -0.13
CA TYR A 120 7.97 10.54 -1.11
C TYR A 120 9.36 10.79 -0.53
N ALA A 121 10.40 10.42 -1.25
CA ALA A 121 11.77 10.54 -0.75
C ALA A 121 12.76 10.87 -1.88
N THR A 122 13.98 11.24 -1.52
CA THR A 122 15.08 11.44 -2.46
C THR A 122 16.22 10.46 -2.19
N GLN A 123 16.83 9.98 -3.26
CA GLN A 123 18.04 9.17 -3.23
C GLN A 123 19.22 10.10 -2.92
N PRO A 124 20.04 9.83 -1.89
CA PRO A 124 21.00 10.80 -1.37
C PRO A 124 22.16 11.11 -2.31
N THR A 125 22.54 10.17 -3.18
CA THR A 125 23.70 10.28 -4.07
C THR A 125 23.36 10.99 -5.37
N THR A 126 22.21 10.67 -5.97
CA THR A 126 21.78 11.19 -7.27
C THR A 126 20.81 12.35 -7.14
N GLY A 127 20.22 12.56 -5.96
CA GLY A 127 19.14 13.51 -5.75
C GLY A 127 17.82 13.12 -6.41
N SER A 128 17.73 11.92 -7.00
CA SER A 128 16.53 11.49 -7.72
C SER A 128 15.36 11.26 -6.77
N GLU A 129 14.18 11.76 -7.17
CA GLU A 129 12.94 11.49 -6.43
C GLU A 129 12.50 10.03 -6.62
N VAL A 130 12.05 9.43 -5.52
CA VAL A 130 11.53 8.06 -5.47
C VAL A 130 10.23 8.00 -4.67
N VAL A 131 9.46 6.96 -4.91
CA VAL A 131 8.33 6.57 -4.06
C VAL A 131 8.68 5.26 -3.38
N ILE A 132 8.62 5.25 -2.04
CA ILE A 132 8.80 4.05 -1.22
C ILE A 132 7.42 3.61 -0.75
N LYS A 133 6.96 2.45 -1.21
CA LYS A 133 5.64 1.89 -0.90
C LYS A 133 5.77 0.76 0.11
N ASP A 134 5.10 0.91 1.26
CA ASP A 134 4.88 -0.16 2.23
C ASP A 134 3.47 -0.73 2.04
N THR A 135 3.36 -2.05 1.93
CA THR A 135 2.07 -2.75 1.72
C THR A 135 2.04 -4.07 2.49
N TRP A 136 0.83 -4.54 2.80
CA TRP A 136 0.58 -5.82 3.47
C TRP A 136 -0.23 -6.75 2.57
N ARG A 137 0.27 -7.96 2.34
CA ARG A 137 -0.43 -8.99 1.57
C ARG A 137 -0.77 -10.17 2.45
N THR A 138 -1.80 -10.92 2.06
CA THR A 138 -2.04 -12.24 2.64
C THR A 138 -0.94 -13.19 2.19
N GLU A 139 -0.62 -14.19 3.00
CA GLU A 139 0.44 -15.15 2.68
C GLU A 139 0.18 -15.91 1.36
N SER A 140 -1.08 -16.14 1.04
CA SER A 140 -1.54 -16.77 -0.20
C SER A 140 -1.32 -15.95 -1.47
N LYS A 141 -1.15 -14.62 -1.36
CA LYS A 141 -0.98 -13.73 -2.52
C LYS A 141 0.48 -13.60 -2.90
N LEU A 142 0.74 -13.61 -4.20
CA LEU A 142 2.05 -13.27 -4.75
C LEU A 142 2.42 -11.81 -4.40
N PRO A 143 3.70 -11.51 -4.18
CA PRO A 143 4.15 -10.15 -3.94
C PRO A 143 4.05 -9.28 -5.20
N GLU A 144 3.67 -8.01 -5.05
CA GLU A 144 3.61 -7.03 -6.14
C GLU A 144 4.94 -6.94 -6.92
N SER A 145 6.07 -7.11 -6.22
CA SER A 145 7.41 -7.09 -6.81
C SER A 145 7.62 -8.13 -7.91
N GLU A 146 6.87 -9.24 -7.89
CA GLU A 146 6.91 -10.25 -8.94
C GLU A 146 6.42 -9.68 -10.28
N PHE A 147 5.26 -9.02 -10.26
CA PHE A 147 4.68 -8.38 -11.43
C PHE A 147 5.49 -7.17 -11.88
N LEU A 148 5.97 -6.36 -10.93
CA LEU A 148 6.81 -5.21 -11.23
C LEU A 148 8.13 -5.62 -11.90
N ARG A 149 8.76 -6.70 -11.44
CA ARG A 149 9.98 -7.24 -12.06
C ARG A 149 9.74 -7.71 -13.50
N ALA A 150 8.59 -8.33 -13.75
CA ALA A 150 8.21 -8.75 -15.11
C ALA A 150 7.82 -7.57 -16.03
N ALA A 151 7.36 -6.46 -15.43
CA ALA A 151 7.03 -5.21 -16.10
C ALA A 151 8.25 -4.26 -16.27
N GLN A 152 9.45 -4.67 -15.87
CA GLN A 152 10.64 -3.85 -16.03
C GLN A 152 10.88 -3.50 -17.51
N GLY A 153 11.11 -2.22 -17.79
CA GLY A 153 11.31 -1.68 -19.14
C GLY A 153 10.04 -1.59 -19.98
N VAL A 154 8.86 -1.80 -19.41
CA VAL A 154 7.59 -1.63 -20.12
C VAL A 154 7.15 -0.17 -20.10
N ASP A 155 7.08 0.44 -21.29
CA ASP A 155 6.56 1.80 -21.46
C ASP A 155 5.11 1.91 -20.99
N GLY A 156 4.79 3.05 -20.37
CA GLY A 156 3.46 3.35 -19.82
C GLY A 156 3.18 2.67 -18.48
N VAL A 157 4.18 2.07 -17.82
CA VAL A 157 4.04 1.36 -16.54
C VAL A 157 5.12 1.83 -15.54
N VAL A 158 4.78 1.86 -14.26
CA VAL A 158 5.72 2.18 -13.17
C VAL A 158 6.96 1.28 -13.19
N GLN A 159 8.13 1.87 -12.95
CA GLN A 159 9.39 1.14 -12.87
C GLN A 159 9.83 0.98 -11.41
N MET A 160 10.11 -0.27 -11.04
CA MET A 160 10.68 -0.63 -9.74
C MET A 160 12.20 -0.45 -9.76
N ILE A 161 12.73 0.08 -8.67
CA ILE A 161 14.17 0.17 -8.41
C ILE A 161 14.60 -1.07 -7.62
N SER A 162 14.01 -1.28 -6.44
CA SER A 162 14.33 -2.40 -5.56
C SER A 162 13.12 -2.78 -4.71
N PHE A 163 13.18 -3.94 -4.06
CA PHE A 163 12.14 -4.42 -3.17
C PHE A 163 12.71 -5.19 -1.99
N GLN A 164 11.94 -5.25 -0.92
CA GLN A 164 12.22 -6.04 0.28
C GLN A 164 10.92 -6.71 0.71
N ASP A 165 10.84 -8.03 0.54
CA ASP A 165 9.71 -8.80 1.04
C ASP A 165 9.95 -9.25 2.50
N HIS A 166 8.90 -9.70 3.18
CA HIS A 166 8.98 -10.24 4.56
C HIS A 166 9.64 -9.29 5.58
N ARG A 167 9.36 -7.99 5.48
CA ARG A 167 9.84 -6.97 6.42
C ARG A 167 9.23 -7.11 7.82
N ALA A 168 8.03 -7.65 7.89
CA ALA A 168 7.26 -7.90 9.09
C ALA A 168 6.13 -8.88 8.78
N GLU A 169 5.60 -9.53 9.81
CA GLU A 169 4.51 -10.50 9.67
C GLU A 169 3.60 -10.42 10.89
N THR A 170 2.28 -10.43 10.67
CA THR A 170 1.31 -10.30 11.76
C THR A 170 1.29 -11.49 12.70
N ALA A 171 1.56 -12.70 12.21
CA ALA A 171 1.64 -13.90 13.06
C ALA A 171 2.72 -13.76 14.14
N ALA A 172 3.84 -13.08 13.84
CA ALA A 172 4.91 -12.81 14.81
C ALA A 172 4.48 -11.88 15.96
N TYR A 173 3.34 -11.18 15.82
CA TYR A 173 2.78 -10.31 16.86
C TYR A 173 1.72 -11.01 17.72
N ARG A 174 1.38 -12.26 17.40
CA ARG A 174 0.42 -13.08 18.13
C ARG A 174 1.13 -13.99 19.16
N PRO A 175 0.43 -14.40 20.23
CA PRO A 175 0.93 -15.46 21.11
C PRO A 175 1.14 -16.78 20.35
N ALA A 176 2.07 -17.60 20.84
CA ALA A 176 2.25 -18.96 20.31
C ALA A 176 0.94 -19.77 20.43
N GLY A 177 0.59 -20.51 19.37
CA GLY A 177 -0.63 -21.31 19.33
C GLY A 177 -1.92 -20.49 19.15
N PHE A 178 -1.83 -19.18 18.85
CA PHE A 178 -2.99 -18.36 18.55
C PHE A 178 -3.72 -18.91 17.30
N SER A 179 -4.93 -19.40 17.50
CA SER A 179 -5.87 -19.74 16.44
C SER A 179 -7.20 -19.06 16.74
N PHE A 180 -7.62 -18.16 15.87
CA PHE A 180 -8.94 -17.54 15.91
C PHE A 180 -9.49 -17.60 14.49
N GLY A 181 -10.76 -17.97 14.33
CA GLY A 181 -11.31 -18.34 13.02
C GLY A 181 -11.11 -17.30 11.91
N ASP A 182 -11.15 -16.02 12.27
CA ASP A 182 -11.02 -14.90 11.32
C ASP A 182 -9.58 -14.36 11.18
N PHE A 183 -8.58 -14.99 11.81
CA PHE A 183 -7.20 -14.55 11.68
C PHE A 183 -6.61 -15.01 10.36
N GLU A 184 -6.31 -14.04 9.49
CA GLU A 184 -5.57 -14.26 8.26
C GLU A 184 -4.19 -13.61 8.38
N ASN A 185 -3.12 -14.40 8.28
CA ASN A 185 -1.76 -13.91 8.38
C ASN A 185 -1.40 -12.98 7.20
N ARG A 186 -0.67 -11.90 7.52
CA ARG A 186 -0.24 -10.89 6.55
C ARG A 186 1.23 -10.56 6.67
N ILE A 187 1.86 -10.43 5.51
CA ILE A 187 3.28 -10.18 5.32
C ILE A 187 3.44 -8.76 4.79
N LYS A 188 4.34 -7.99 5.40
CA LYS A 188 4.70 -6.63 4.97
C LYS A 188 5.84 -6.69 3.96
N SER A 189 5.70 -5.92 2.90
CA SER A 189 6.74 -5.70 1.91
C SER A 189 7.00 -4.20 1.73
N ARG A 190 8.20 -3.86 1.28
CA ARG A 190 8.60 -2.50 0.88
C ARG A 190 9.10 -2.52 -0.56
N THR A 191 8.57 -1.64 -1.40
CA THR A 191 8.97 -1.50 -2.80
C THR A 191 9.41 -0.07 -3.06
N ILE A 192 10.55 0.11 -3.70
CA ILE A 192 11.10 1.41 -4.10
C ILE A 192 10.89 1.55 -5.60
N MET A 193 10.26 2.64 -6.02
CA MET A 193 9.86 2.90 -7.40
C MET A 193 10.30 4.30 -7.84
N LEU A 194 10.42 4.51 -9.15
CA LEU A 194 10.61 5.84 -9.70
C LEU A 194 9.43 6.75 -9.32
N HIS A 195 9.74 8.01 -9.04
CA HIS A 195 8.72 9.03 -8.85
C HIS A 195 8.20 9.53 -10.21
N TYR A 196 6.87 9.62 -10.33
CA TYR A 196 6.17 10.20 -11.48
C TYR A 196 5.27 11.35 -11.00
N GLY A 197 4.56 11.99 -11.93
CA GLY A 197 3.62 13.06 -11.62
C GLY A 197 2.44 12.63 -10.76
N LYS A 198 1.52 13.58 -10.54
CA LYS A 198 0.29 13.34 -9.78
C LYS A 198 -0.65 12.39 -10.51
N SER A 199 -1.67 11.89 -9.83
CA SER A 199 -2.79 11.19 -10.48
C SER A 199 -3.34 12.01 -11.65
N ILE A 200 -3.88 11.32 -12.66
CA ILE A 200 -4.61 11.90 -13.78
C ILE A 200 -5.77 12.81 -13.33
N GLU A 201 -6.24 12.68 -12.09
CA GLU A 201 -7.20 13.59 -11.45
C GLU A 201 -6.71 15.03 -11.30
N HIS A 202 -5.41 15.29 -11.54
CA HIS A 202 -4.71 16.55 -11.38
C HIS A 202 -4.17 17.14 -12.69
N PHE A 203 -4.86 16.88 -13.80
CA PHE A 203 -4.43 17.31 -15.12
C PHE A 203 -4.58 18.82 -15.29
N THR A 204 -3.63 19.43 -16.00
CA THR A 204 -3.64 20.88 -16.26
C THR A 204 -4.25 21.24 -17.61
N SER A 205 -4.42 20.27 -18.50
CA SER A 205 -5.06 20.47 -19.80
C SER A 205 -5.73 19.20 -20.32
N ARG A 206 -6.74 19.37 -21.18
CA ARG A 206 -7.41 18.26 -21.88
C ARG A 206 -6.42 17.40 -22.66
N TYR A 207 -5.44 18.05 -23.31
CA TYR A 207 -4.38 17.35 -24.04
C TYR A 207 -3.54 16.46 -23.11
N GLN A 208 -3.19 16.95 -21.92
CA GLN A 208 -2.45 16.16 -20.94
C GLN A 208 -3.27 14.96 -20.46
N ALA A 209 -4.55 15.15 -20.10
CA ALA A 209 -5.43 14.08 -19.65
C ALA A 209 -5.57 12.95 -20.69
N ILE A 210 -5.91 13.30 -21.94
CA ILE A 210 -6.09 12.32 -23.00
C ILE A 210 -4.76 11.65 -23.38
N SER A 211 -3.65 12.40 -23.41
CA SER A 211 -2.33 11.82 -23.69
C SER A 211 -1.90 10.85 -22.60
N ALA A 212 -2.13 11.18 -21.32
CA ALA A 212 -1.83 10.31 -20.21
C ALA A 212 -2.68 9.04 -20.24
N LEU A 213 -3.99 9.18 -20.44
CA LEU A 213 -4.89 8.03 -20.52
C LEU A 213 -4.52 7.08 -21.67
N ARG A 214 -4.18 7.64 -22.83
CA ARG A 214 -3.72 6.87 -23.99
C ARG A 214 -2.44 6.09 -23.70
N ASP A 215 -1.44 6.75 -23.11
CA ASP A 215 -0.15 6.12 -22.84
C ASP A 215 -0.27 5.05 -21.72
N ALA A 216 -1.09 5.28 -20.70
CA ALA A 216 -1.40 4.28 -19.68
C ALA A 216 -2.18 3.07 -20.24
N LEU A 217 -3.11 3.29 -21.18
CA LEU A 217 -3.80 2.23 -21.91
C LEU A 217 -2.83 1.42 -22.79
N ALA A 218 -1.88 2.09 -23.45
CA ALA A 218 -0.80 1.41 -24.16
C ALA A 218 0.08 0.59 -23.20
N GLY A 219 0.38 1.13 -22.01
CA GLY A 219 1.07 0.42 -20.93
C GLY A 219 0.32 -0.82 -20.46
N HIS A 220 -1.00 -0.74 -20.29
CA HIS A 220 -1.86 -1.91 -20.00
C HIS A 220 -1.77 -2.98 -21.09
N ARG A 221 -1.84 -2.59 -22.37
CA ARG A 221 -1.65 -3.52 -23.49
C ARG A 221 -0.28 -4.19 -23.43
N ASN A 222 0.76 -3.44 -23.10
CA ASN A 222 2.13 -3.96 -23.00
C ASN A 222 2.29 -4.90 -21.78
N LEU A 223 1.66 -4.62 -20.64
CA LEU A 223 1.57 -5.55 -19.50
C LEU A 223 0.90 -6.86 -19.89
N ARG A 224 -0.20 -6.78 -20.64
CA ARG A 224 -0.88 -7.97 -21.12
C ARG A 224 -0.02 -8.81 -22.06
N ALA A 225 0.81 -8.18 -22.89
CA ALA A 225 1.78 -8.90 -23.71
C ALA A 225 2.84 -9.66 -22.87
N LYS A 226 3.06 -9.27 -21.62
CA LYS A 226 3.86 -10.01 -20.64
C LYS A 226 3.05 -11.06 -19.85
N GLY A 227 1.77 -11.24 -20.16
CA GLY A 227 0.88 -12.16 -19.45
C GLY A 227 0.36 -11.62 -18.12
N ILE A 228 0.36 -10.30 -17.91
CA ILE A 228 -0.06 -9.66 -16.66
C ILE A 228 -1.41 -8.95 -16.89
N LEU A 229 -2.37 -9.20 -16.00
CA LEU A 229 -3.62 -8.43 -15.89
C LEU A 229 -3.55 -7.51 -14.67
N HIS A 230 -4.09 -6.30 -14.79
CA HIS A 230 -3.95 -5.29 -13.74
C HIS A 230 -5.03 -5.40 -12.66
N ARG A 231 -6.31 -5.56 -13.05
CA ARG A 231 -7.46 -5.80 -12.17
C ARG A 231 -7.84 -4.69 -11.17
N ASP A 232 -7.20 -3.53 -11.22
CA ASP A 232 -7.54 -2.37 -10.37
C ASP A 232 -7.26 -1.05 -11.11
N VAL A 233 -7.62 -1.00 -12.40
CA VAL A 233 -7.51 0.23 -13.19
C VAL A 233 -8.47 1.28 -12.63
N SER A 234 -7.93 2.43 -12.25
CA SER A 234 -8.69 3.55 -11.67
C SER A 234 -7.96 4.86 -11.94
N MET A 235 -8.63 6.00 -11.75
CA MET A 235 -7.99 7.31 -11.91
C MET A 235 -6.79 7.50 -10.95
N GLN A 236 -6.87 6.94 -9.74
CA GLN A 236 -5.77 7.00 -8.78
C GLN A 236 -4.54 6.20 -9.23
N ASN A 237 -4.75 5.19 -10.06
CA ASN A 237 -3.71 4.29 -10.56
C ASN A 237 -3.15 4.68 -11.94
N VAL A 238 -3.58 5.82 -12.49
CA VAL A 238 -2.97 6.44 -13.67
C VAL A 238 -2.29 7.73 -13.24
N LEU A 239 -0.95 7.75 -13.26
CA LEU A 239 -0.16 8.94 -12.98
C LEU A 239 0.17 9.71 -14.26
N LEU A 240 0.27 11.02 -14.15
CA LEU A 240 0.79 11.89 -15.19
C LEU A 240 2.31 11.69 -15.31
N GLY A 241 2.80 11.63 -16.54
CA GLY A 241 4.23 11.66 -16.82
C GLY A 241 4.88 12.98 -16.42
N SER A 242 6.21 13.00 -16.44
CA SER A 242 6.99 14.22 -16.23
C SER A 242 6.63 15.30 -17.27
N LEU A 243 6.91 16.57 -16.95
CA LEU A 243 6.74 17.66 -17.90
C LEU A 243 7.52 17.36 -19.19
N ASN A 244 6.85 17.47 -20.34
CA ASN A 244 7.41 17.15 -21.67
C ASN A 244 7.80 15.67 -21.87
N ALA A 245 7.22 14.74 -21.11
CA ALA A 245 7.44 13.31 -21.33
C ALA A 245 7.18 12.92 -22.80
N PRO A 246 8.07 12.09 -23.38
CA PRO A 246 7.89 11.62 -24.76
C PRO A 246 6.61 10.77 -24.87
N PRO A 247 6.05 10.62 -26.09
CA PRO A 247 4.97 9.66 -26.31
C PRO A 247 5.33 8.28 -25.75
N GLY A 248 4.40 7.65 -25.05
CA GLY A 248 4.60 6.38 -24.34
C GLY A 248 4.85 6.54 -22.84
N LEU A 249 5.28 7.73 -22.39
CA LEU A 249 5.58 8.02 -20.99
C LEU A 249 4.76 9.17 -20.41
N ARG A 250 3.73 9.67 -21.12
CA ARG A 250 2.89 10.78 -20.65
C ARG A 250 1.86 10.36 -19.63
N GLY A 251 1.59 9.07 -19.54
CA GLY A 251 0.76 8.46 -18.51
C GLY A 251 1.34 7.13 -18.10
N ILE A 252 1.33 6.88 -16.80
CA ILE A 252 2.02 5.75 -16.17
C ILE A 252 1.00 5.00 -15.33
N LEU A 253 0.80 3.74 -15.68
CA LEU A 253 -0.05 2.82 -14.92
C LEU A 253 0.73 2.28 -13.72
N ILE A 254 0.11 2.35 -12.53
CA ILE A 254 0.72 1.99 -11.24
C ILE A 254 -0.16 1.03 -10.45
N ASP A 255 0.37 0.48 -9.34
CA ASP A 255 -0.35 -0.35 -8.37
C ASP A 255 -0.74 -1.74 -8.91
N LEU A 256 0.24 -2.65 -8.93
CA LEU A 256 0.08 -4.05 -9.36
C LEU A 256 -0.25 -4.99 -8.18
N ASP A 257 -0.65 -4.45 -7.01
CA ASP A 257 -1.02 -5.24 -5.83
C ASP A 257 -2.19 -6.21 -6.08
N MET A 258 -3.03 -5.90 -7.07
CA MET A 258 -4.18 -6.71 -7.49
C MET A 258 -3.91 -7.53 -8.76
N ALA A 259 -2.71 -7.42 -9.32
CA ALA A 259 -2.38 -8.04 -10.58
C ALA A 259 -2.37 -9.57 -10.48
N SER A 260 -2.53 -10.20 -11.63
CA SER A 260 -2.42 -11.65 -11.75
C SER A 260 -1.88 -12.06 -13.10
N TRP A 261 -1.28 -13.24 -13.14
CA TRP A 261 -0.90 -13.88 -14.39
C TRP A 261 -2.14 -14.32 -15.18
N THR A 262 -2.14 -14.13 -16.50
CA THR A 262 -3.22 -14.55 -17.39
C THR A 262 -3.41 -16.06 -17.39
N TRP A 263 -2.40 -16.86 -17.07
CA TRP A 263 -2.54 -18.32 -16.98
C TRP A 263 -3.06 -18.79 -15.62
N ALA A 264 -3.01 -17.95 -14.58
CA ALA A 264 -3.48 -18.28 -13.22
C ALA A 264 -4.97 -17.95 -13.00
N LEU A 265 -5.65 -17.59 -14.09
CA LEU A 265 -7.01 -17.07 -14.09
C LEU A 265 -8.03 -18.02 -13.43
N ASP A 266 -7.91 -19.34 -13.60
CA ASP A 266 -8.85 -20.31 -13.04
C ASP A 266 -8.78 -20.45 -11.50
N ALA A 267 -7.63 -20.12 -10.89
CA ALA A 267 -7.44 -20.21 -9.44
C ALA A 267 -8.02 -19.00 -8.66
N LEU A 268 -8.33 -17.90 -9.34
CA LEU A 268 -8.67 -16.60 -8.74
C LEU A 268 -10.17 -16.27 -8.68
N ARG A 269 -11.03 -17.23 -9.07
CA ARG A 269 -12.50 -17.08 -9.05
C ARG A 269 -13.07 -16.75 -7.65
N ALA A 270 -12.33 -17.03 -6.58
CA ALA A 270 -12.72 -16.79 -5.19
C ALA A 270 -12.47 -15.35 -4.69
N GLU A 271 -11.77 -14.50 -5.44
CA GLU A 271 -11.39 -13.14 -5.02
C GLU A 271 -12.39 -12.05 -5.48
N SER A 272 -13.67 -12.36 -5.51
CA SER A 272 -14.73 -11.46 -5.99
C SER A 272 -14.94 -10.24 -5.08
N GLY A 273 -14.98 -9.04 -5.67
CA GLY A 273 -15.30 -7.77 -4.99
C GLY A 273 -14.12 -6.91 -4.56
N LEU A 274 -12.90 -7.27 -4.94
CA LEU A 274 -11.69 -6.44 -4.73
C LEU A 274 -11.49 -5.45 -5.89
N GLY A 275 -10.97 -4.26 -5.59
CA GLY A 275 -10.72 -3.18 -6.56
C GLY A 275 -11.62 -1.95 -6.37
N THR A 276 -11.41 -0.92 -7.18
CA THR A 276 -12.14 0.36 -7.06
C THR A 276 -13.52 0.28 -7.69
N LYS A 277 -14.56 0.00 -6.88
CA LYS A 277 -15.95 -0.27 -7.32
C LYS A 277 -16.52 0.66 -8.38
N ARG A 278 -16.19 1.96 -8.35
CA ARG A 278 -16.68 2.95 -9.33
C ARG A 278 -16.19 2.68 -10.76
N PHE A 279 -15.05 2.02 -10.90
CA PHE A 279 -14.40 1.75 -12.20
C PHE A 279 -14.41 0.26 -12.55
N GLN A 280 -15.04 -0.60 -11.74
CA GLN A 280 -15.18 -2.01 -12.06
C GLN A 280 -16.21 -2.22 -13.18
N SER A 281 -15.97 -3.23 -14.02
CA SER A 281 -16.86 -3.59 -15.12
C SER A 281 -18.26 -3.96 -14.63
N VAL A 282 -19.26 -3.76 -15.50
CA VAL A 282 -20.63 -4.19 -15.24
C VAL A 282 -20.71 -5.70 -15.02
N ALA A 283 -19.90 -6.48 -15.73
CA ALA A 283 -19.82 -7.92 -15.57
C ALA A 283 -19.35 -8.31 -14.16
N VAL A 284 -18.28 -7.69 -13.64
CA VAL A 284 -17.82 -7.92 -12.28
C VAL A 284 -18.87 -7.49 -11.26
N LEU A 285 -19.43 -6.29 -11.41
CA LEU A 285 -20.39 -5.72 -10.45
C LEU A 285 -21.70 -6.52 -10.36
N ARG A 286 -22.25 -6.98 -11.49
CA ARG A 286 -23.52 -7.75 -11.52
C ARG A 286 -23.38 -9.13 -10.88
N ASN A 287 -22.17 -9.67 -10.84
CA ASN A 287 -21.91 -11.03 -10.43
C ASN A 287 -21.24 -11.15 -9.06
N LEU A 288 -21.10 -10.04 -8.31
CA LEU A 288 -20.52 -10.02 -6.95
C LEU A 288 -21.18 -10.98 -5.94
N LYS A 289 -22.43 -11.41 -6.21
CA LYS A 289 -23.19 -12.33 -5.36
C LYS A 289 -23.21 -13.77 -5.87
N LEU A 290 -22.60 -14.05 -7.03
CA LEU A 290 -22.51 -15.41 -7.53
C LEU A 290 -21.49 -16.20 -6.72
N VAL A 291 -21.81 -17.46 -6.46
CA VAL A 291 -20.90 -18.43 -5.83
C VAL A 291 -19.64 -18.63 -6.70
N LEU A 292 -19.80 -18.49 -8.02
CA LEU A 292 -18.73 -18.50 -9.02
C LEU A 292 -18.95 -17.32 -9.99
N PRO A 293 -18.38 -16.14 -9.69
CA PRO A 293 -18.45 -15.01 -10.60
C PRO A 293 -17.64 -15.30 -11.89
N PRO A 294 -18.01 -14.65 -13.01
CA PRO A 294 -17.18 -14.68 -14.19
C PRO A 294 -15.81 -14.09 -13.87
N GLN A 295 -14.82 -14.65 -14.54
CA GLN A 295 -13.42 -14.38 -14.33
C GLN A 295 -13.07 -12.98 -14.86
N HIS A 296 -12.39 -12.17 -14.03
CA HIS A 296 -11.88 -10.86 -14.45
C HIS A 296 -10.83 -11.07 -15.53
N ASP A 297 -11.05 -10.48 -16.70
CA ASP A 297 -10.12 -10.54 -17.81
C ASP A 297 -9.69 -9.15 -18.28
N HIS A 298 -8.97 -9.11 -19.40
CA HIS A 298 -8.51 -7.85 -19.97
C HIS A 298 -9.61 -6.90 -20.44
N LEU A 299 -10.81 -7.40 -20.80
CA LEU A 299 -11.93 -6.57 -21.23
C LEU A 299 -12.49 -5.79 -20.04
N ASP A 300 -12.47 -6.37 -18.84
CA ASP A 300 -12.86 -5.66 -17.61
C ASP A 300 -11.94 -4.48 -17.33
N ASP A 301 -10.62 -4.65 -17.50
CA ASP A 301 -9.66 -3.54 -17.38
C ASP A 301 -9.90 -2.46 -18.45
N LEU A 302 -10.24 -2.85 -19.69
CA LEU A 302 -10.59 -1.90 -20.76
C LEU A 302 -11.88 -1.13 -20.45
N GLU A 303 -12.88 -1.78 -19.84
CA GLU A 303 -14.09 -1.12 -19.37
C GLU A 303 -13.77 -0.11 -18.26
N SER A 304 -12.82 -0.40 -17.37
CA SER A 304 -12.31 0.57 -16.39
C SER A 304 -11.68 1.81 -17.07
N PHE A 305 -10.87 1.64 -18.12
CA PHE A 305 -10.35 2.77 -18.90
C PHE A 305 -11.46 3.60 -19.54
N PHE A 306 -12.50 2.95 -20.06
CA PHE A 306 -13.68 3.63 -20.59
C PHE A 306 -14.39 4.44 -19.50
N HIS A 307 -14.56 3.88 -18.30
CA HIS A 307 -15.15 4.61 -17.17
C HIS A 307 -14.30 5.81 -16.73
N ILE A 308 -12.97 5.70 -16.75
CA ILE A 308 -12.08 6.84 -16.51
C ILE A 308 -12.30 7.93 -17.57
N LEU A 309 -12.39 7.58 -18.85
CA LEU A 309 -12.66 8.53 -19.92
C LEU A 309 -14.00 9.23 -19.71
N CYS A 310 -15.08 8.49 -19.43
CA CYS A 310 -16.38 9.08 -19.12
C CYS A 310 -16.31 10.02 -17.92
N HIS A 311 -15.58 9.64 -16.86
CA HIS A 311 -15.41 10.49 -15.69
C HIS A 311 -14.73 11.82 -16.04
N LEU A 312 -13.61 11.76 -16.78
CA LEU A 312 -12.89 12.95 -17.24
C LEU A 312 -13.77 13.86 -18.12
N LEU A 313 -14.59 13.29 -19.00
CA LEU A 313 -15.42 14.06 -19.94
C LEU A 313 -16.69 14.63 -19.30
N LEU A 314 -17.31 13.91 -18.36
CA LEU A 314 -18.63 14.26 -17.84
C LEU A 314 -18.58 15.01 -16.51
N LEU A 315 -17.53 14.83 -15.70
CA LEU A 315 -17.48 15.36 -14.34
C LEU A 315 -16.49 16.52 -14.15
N TYR A 316 -15.52 16.70 -15.06
CA TYR A 316 -14.59 17.83 -15.02
C TYR A 316 -15.06 18.95 -15.95
N LYS A 317 -15.39 20.12 -15.38
CA LYS A 317 -15.76 21.34 -16.13
C LYS A 317 -14.54 22.17 -16.56
N SER A 318 -13.44 22.04 -15.85
CA SER A 318 -12.14 22.67 -16.07
C SER A 318 -11.03 21.69 -15.69
N PRO A 319 -9.76 21.95 -16.03
CA PRO A 319 -8.64 21.26 -15.39
C PRO A 319 -8.80 21.23 -13.87
N GLY A 320 -8.39 20.13 -13.26
CA GLY A 320 -8.44 19.87 -11.82
C GLY A 320 -7.35 18.88 -11.48
#